data_AF-A0A2D9GB73-F1
#
_entry.id   AF-A0A2D9GB73-F1
#
_cell.length_a   1.000
_cell.length_b   1.000
_cell.length_c   1.000
_cell.angle_alpha   90.00
_cell.angle_beta   90.00
_cell.angle_gamma   90.00
#
_symmetry.space_group_name_H-M   'P 1'
#
loop_
_entity.id
_entity.type
_entity.pdbx_description
1 polymer ?
#
loop_
_entity_poly.entity_id
_entity_poly.type
_entity_poly.pdbx_seq_one_letter_code
_entity_poly.pdbx_strand_id
1 'polypeptide(L)'
;YLNNENEPFLSSIFSLSSHHPYNIPKEYKNSFNKGDLIIHESISYTDSVLGDFFRSIKGKDWFENTLFVITSDHTSPERIEQEYKNKVGRYSIPIIYFMGDSSLVSSNKTVTQQIDIMPTILDLLKYNKDFFSFGKSIFSKKNWAISYLNNEYLFITDSSFIFNKKENYNSFSDANKKEKIKIKKEELNLFKAIKQNYNNRMINNKMTNEN
;
A
#
# COMPACT_ATOMS: atom_id res chain seq x y z
N TYR A 1 -15.56 -17.81 -12.50
CA TYR A 1 -14.83 -16.67 -13.09
C TYR A 1 -13.38 -17.05 -13.31
N LEU A 2 -12.52 -17.02 -12.28
CA LEU A 2 -11.07 -17.28 -12.42
C LEU A 2 -10.70 -18.61 -13.11
N ASN A 3 -11.47 -19.69 -12.89
CA ASN A 3 -11.22 -20.99 -13.55
C ASN A 3 -11.36 -20.99 -15.09
N ASN A 4 -11.93 -19.92 -15.67
CA ASN A 4 -12.17 -19.82 -17.11
C ASN A 4 -11.28 -18.74 -17.76
N GLU A 5 -10.37 -18.13 -17.01
CA GLU A 5 -9.43 -17.15 -17.54
C GLU A 5 -8.32 -17.86 -18.34
N ASN A 6 -7.86 -17.23 -19.43
CA ASN A 6 -6.71 -17.74 -20.18
C ASN A 6 -5.42 -17.32 -19.48
N GLU A 7 -4.52 -18.27 -19.23
CA GLU A 7 -3.21 -17.99 -18.63
C GLU A 7 -2.20 -17.42 -19.66
N PRO A 8 -1.35 -16.44 -19.28
CA PRO A 8 -1.32 -15.75 -17.98
C PRO A 8 -2.47 -14.74 -17.87
N PHE A 9 -3.04 -14.61 -16.67
CA PHE A 9 -4.11 -13.64 -16.40
C PHE A 9 -3.69 -12.60 -15.35
N LEU A 10 -4.37 -11.45 -15.40
CA LEU A 10 -4.39 -10.45 -14.34
C LEU A 10 -5.84 -10.16 -13.99
N SER A 11 -6.22 -10.39 -12.74
CA SER A 11 -7.57 -10.11 -12.24
C SER A 11 -7.49 -9.19 -11.03
N SER A 12 -8.39 -8.21 -10.98
CA SER A 12 -8.55 -7.30 -9.83
C SER A 12 -9.96 -7.44 -9.26
N ILE A 13 -10.04 -7.62 -7.95
CA ILE A 13 -11.31 -7.71 -7.21
C ILE A 13 -11.35 -6.57 -6.21
N PHE A 14 -12.41 -5.78 -6.24
CA PHE A 14 -12.64 -4.69 -5.30
C PHE A 14 -13.83 -5.03 -4.39
N SER A 15 -13.54 -5.28 -3.11
CA SER A 15 -14.56 -5.63 -2.11
C SER A 15 -15.38 -4.41 -1.68
N LEU A 16 -16.63 -4.62 -1.22
CA LEU A 16 -17.54 -3.51 -0.88
C LEU A 16 -18.12 -3.55 0.55
N SER A 17 -18.18 -4.71 1.20
CA SER A 17 -18.93 -4.87 2.47
C SER A 17 -18.43 -4.01 3.63
N SER A 18 -17.16 -3.60 3.62
CA SER A 18 -16.58 -2.69 4.62
C SER A 18 -16.83 -1.20 4.34
N HIS A 19 -17.77 -0.85 3.46
CA HIS A 19 -18.20 0.52 3.22
C HIS A 19 -19.35 0.92 4.16
N HIS A 20 -19.42 2.19 4.56
CA HIS A 20 -20.53 2.74 5.35
C HIS A 20 -21.89 2.43 4.68
N PRO A 21 -22.92 1.95 5.43
CA PRO A 21 -23.04 1.90 6.89
C PRO A 21 -22.51 0.61 7.56
N TYR A 22 -21.59 -0.11 6.90
CA TYR A 22 -20.93 -1.32 7.42
C TYR A 22 -21.86 -2.51 7.66
N ASN A 23 -22.88 -2.64 6.82
CA ASN A 23 -23.83 -3.75 6.88
C ASN A 23 -23.18 -5.06 6.43
N ILE A 24 -23.36 -6.11 7.22
CA ILE A 24 -23.05 -7.50 6.85
C ILE A 24 -24.34 -8.27 6.54
N PRO A 25 -24.29 -9.38 5.76
CA PRO A 25 -25.48 -10.18 5.49
C PRO A 25 -26.12 -10.71 6.78
N LYS A 26 -27.46 -10.84 6.77
CA LYS A 26 -28.25 -11.13 7.98
C LYS A 26 -27.91 -12.48 8.61
N GLU A 27 -27.54 -13.44 7.78
CA GLU A 27 -27.12 -14.78 8.15
C GLU A 27 -25.82 -14.80 8.98
N TYR A 28 -25.00 -13.75 8.90
CA TYR A 28 -23.76 -13.59 9.68
C TYR A 28 -23.94 -12.67 10.90
N LYS A 29 -25.17 -12.27 11.22
CA LYS A 29 -25.44 -11.36 12.34
C LYS A 29 -24.99 -12.00 13.65
N ASN A 30 -24.19 -11.26 14.43
CA ASN A 30 -23.58 -11.73 15.69
C ASN A 30 -22.60 -12.91 15.53
N SER A 31 -22.15 -13.23 14.31
CA SER A 31 -21.13 -14.25 14.07
C SER A 31 -19.71 -13.75 14.30
N PHE A 32 -19.52 -12.42 14.40
CA PHE A 32 -18.21 -11.79 14.52
C PHE A 32 -18.14 -10.88 15.75
N ASN A 33 -16.91 -10.66 16.23
CA ASN A 33 -16.66 -9.65 17.24
C ASN A 33 -16.95 -8.27 16.64
N LYS A 34 -17.79 -7.49 17.32
CA LYS A 34 -18.09 -6.11 16.92
C LYS A 34 -16.91 -5.17 17.14
N GLY A 35 -15.97 -5.55 17.99
CA GLY A 35 -14.84 -4.74 18.39
C GLY A 35 -15.28 -3.38 18.94
N ASP A 36 -14.32 -2.44 18.96
CA ASP A 36 -14.55 -1.12 19.52
C ASP A 36 -15.02 -0.05 18.50
N LEU A 37 -14.82 -0.28 17.20
CA LEU A 37 -15.25 0.61 16.12
C LEU A 37 -16.34 -0.04 15.29
N ILE A 38 -17.28 0.77 14.78
CA ILE A 38 -18.40 0.28 13.96
C ILE A 38 -17.96 -0.52 12.73
N ILE A 39 -16.78 -0.20 12.18
CA ILE A 39 -16.22 -0.89 11.01
C ILE A 39 -15.73 -2.31 11.34
N HIS A 40 -15.36 -2.62 12.58
CA HIS A 40 -14.66 -3.88 12.92
C HIS A 40 -15.49 -5.14 12.64
N GLU A 41 -16.81 -5.10 12.82
CA GLU A 41 -17.69 -6.23 12.48
C GLU A 41 -17.62 -6.54 10.98
N SER A 42 -17.66 -5.50 10.14
CA SER A 42 -17.56 -5.64 8.67
C SER A 42 -16.17 -6.08 8.19
N ILE A 43 -15.11 -5.72 8.92
CA ILE A 43 -13.73 -6.16 8.64
C ILE A 43 -13.59 -7.64 9.00
N SER A 44 -14.11 -8.06 10.16
CA SER A 44 -14.12 -9.46 10.57
C SER A 44 -14.88 -10.35 9.60
N TYR A 45 -16.02 -9.85 9.09
CA TYR A 45 -16.75 -10.52 8.01
C TYR A 45 -15.92 -10.62 6.73
N THR A 46 -15.28 -9.53 6.30
CA THR A 46 -14.45 -9.52 5.08
C THR A 46 -13.26 -10.48 5.20
N ASP A 47 -12.61 -10.54 6.37
CA ASP A 47 -11.54 -11.49 6.67
C ASP A 47 -12.03 -12.94 6.57
N SER A 48 -13.20 -13.25 7.15
CA SER A 48 -13.82 -14.58 7.05
C SER A 48 -14.10 -14.98 5.60
N VAL A 49 -14.70 -14.09 4.81
CA VAL A 49 -15.02 -14.35 3.40
C VAL A 49 -13.74 -14.49 2.56
N LEU A 50 -12.70 -13.71 2.85
CA LEU A 50 -11.41 -13.85 2.21
C LEU A 50 -10.77 -15.21 2.53
N GLY A 51 -10.90 -15.67 3.78
CA GLY A 51 -10.48 -17.02 4.19
C GLY A 51 -11.28 -18.14 3.50
N ASP A 52 -12.59 -17.97 3.32
CA ASP A 52 -13.42 -18.89 2.52
C ASP A 52 -12.98 -18.92 1.05
N PHE A 53 -12.73 -17.74 0.46
CA PHE A 53 -12.22 -17.62 -0.91
C PHE A 53 -10.93 -18.41 -1.07
N PHE A 54 -9.90 -18.17 -0.25
CA PHE A 54 -8.63 -18.88 -0.34
C PHE A 54 -8.77 -20.39 -0.11
N ARG A 55 -9.61 -20.84 0.83
CA ARG A 55 -9.92 -22.27 1.00
C ARG A 55 -10.54 -22.88 -0.24
N SER A 56 -11.44 -22.17 -0.92
CA SER A 56 -12.14 -22.65 -2.11
C SER A 56 -11.23 -22.78 -3.35
N ILE A 57 -10.17 -21.97 -3.43
CA ILE A 57 -9.26 -21.96 -4.58
C ILE A 57 -7.96 -22.73 -4.34
N LYS A 58 -7.65 -23.12 -3.10
CA LYS A 58 -6.39 -23.77 -2.72
C LYS A 58 -6.06 -25.03 -3.56
N GLY A 59 -7.07 -25.78 -4.00
CA GLY A 59 -6.90 -26.98 -4.83
C GLY A 59 -7.04 -26.76 -6.33
N LYS A 60 -6.95 -25.51 -6.82
CA LYS A 60 -7.02 -25.21 -8.26
C LYS A 60 -5.62 -25.26 -8.88
N ASP A 61 -5.53 -25.75 -10.12
CA ASP A 61 -4.25 -25.94 -10.83
C ASP A 61 -3.43 -24.64 -10.95
N TRP A 62 -4.10 -23.49 -11.06
CA TRP A 62 -3.45 -22.18 -11.14
C TRP A 62 -3.00 -21.61 -9.78
N PHE A 63 -3.47 -22.16 -8.66
CA PHE A 63 -3.31 -21.55 -7.33
C PHE A 63 -1.83 -21.38 -6.93
N GLU A 64 -1.05 -22.46 -7.02
CA GLU A 64 0.36 -22.45 -6.59
C GLU A 64 1.22 -21.50 -7.42
N ASN A 65 0.89 -21.32 -8.70
CA ASN A 65 1.58 -20.45 -9.64
C ASN A 65 0.94 -19.04 -9.75
N THR A 66 0.19 -18.61 -8.74
CA THR A 66 -0.44 -17.28 -8.71
C THR A 66 0.19 -16.40 -7.64
N LEU A 67 0.58 -15.18 -8.03
CA LEU A 67 0.89 -14.09 -7.12
C LEU A 67 -0.40 -13.35 -6.75
N PHE A 68 -0.77 -13.41 -5.48
CA PHE A 68 -1.83 -12.62 -4.89
C PHE A 68 -1.26 -11.36 -4.26
N VAL A 69 -1.93 -10.23 -4.49
CA VAL A 69 -1.63 -8.96 -3.85
C VAL A 69 -2.88 -8.47 -3.13
N ILE A 70 -2.79 -8.31 -1.81
CA ILE A 70 -3.90 -7.86 -0.97
C ILE A 70 -3.52 -6.50 -0.38
N THR A 71 -4.36 -5.50 -0.60
CA THR A 71 -4.18 -4.17 -0.04
C THR A 71 -5.51 -3.50 0.25
N SER A 72 -5.49 -2.43 1.05
CA SER A 72 -6.64 -1.55 1.23
C SER A 72 -6.53 -0.36 0.29
N ASP A 73 -7.67 0.20 -0.11
CA ASP A 73 -7.74 1.47 -0.83
C ASP A 73 -7.36 2.64 0.09
N HIS A 74 -7.90 2.66 1.31
CA HIS A 74 -7.62 3.64 2.35
C HIS A 74 -7.93 3.13 3.77
N THR A 75 -7.59 3.94 4.78
CA THR A 75 -7.90 3.65 6.19
C THR A 75 -9.32 4.09 6.58
N SER A 76 -9.85 3.54 7.67
CA SER A 76 -11.05 4.08 8.35
C SER A 76 -10.85 5.54 8.83
N PRO A 77 -11.90 6.38 8.84
CA PRO A 77 -11.84 7.68 9.51
C PRO A 77 -11.73 7.57 11.04
N GLU A 78 -12.22 6.48 11.64
CA GLU A 78 -12.18 6.23 13.08
C GLU A 78 -10.90 5.48 13.48
N ARG A 79 -10.31 5.83 14.63
CA ARG A 79 -9.02 5.30 15.09
C ARG A 79 -8.96 5.24 16.62
N ILE A 80 -8.45 4.14 17.16
CA ILE A 80 -8.30 3.94 18.61
C ILE A 80 -6.84 4.07 19.01
N GLU A 81 -5.95 3.30 18.37
CA GLU A 81 -4.54 3.29 18.71
C GLU A 81 -3.85 4.63 18.41
N GLN A 82 -2.98 5.05 19.34
CA GLN A 82 -2.27 6.33 19.25
C GLN A 82 -1.33 6.39 18.05
N GLU A 83 -0.77 5.25 17.63
CA GLU A 83 0.12 5.16 16.48
C GLU A 83 -0.54 5.60 15.16
N TYR A 84 -1.87 5.45 15.05
CA TYR A 84 -2.63 5.87 13.86
C TYR A 84 -3.18 7.29 13.97
N LYS A 85 -3.06 7.94 15.14
CA LYS A 85 -3.59 9.30 15.41
C LYS A 85 -2.61 10.42 15.02
N ASN A 86 -1.70 10.18 14.08
CA ASN A 86 -0.77 11.17 13.55
C ASN A 86 -0.82 11.22 12.01
N LYS A 87 -0.06 12.15 11.40
CA LYS A 87 -0.06 12.37 9.94
C LYS A 87 0.53 11.22 9.11
N VAL A 88 1.25 10.30 9.73
CA VAL A 88 1.85 9.13 9.08
C VAL A 88 0.90 7.94 9.24
N GLY A 89 0.70 7.49 10.49
CA GLY A 89 -0.04 6.27 10.80
C GLY A 89 -1.49 6.30 10.35
N ARG A 90 -2.10 7.49 10.22
CA ARG A 90 -3.47 7.61 9.71
C ARG A 90 -3.65 7.15 8.26
N TYR A 91 -2.57 6.89 7.53
CA TYR A 91 -2.55 6.38 6.15
C TYR A 91 -1.90 5.00 6.03
N SER A 92 -1.54 4.37 7.14
CA SER A 92 -0.97 3.02 7.13
C SER A 92 -2.04 2.01 6.72
N ILE A 93 -1.77 1.29 5.64
CA ILE A 93 -2.61 0.21 5.10
C ILE A 93 -1.78 -1.06 4.90
N PRO A 94 -2.40 -2.25 4.91
CA PRO A 94 -1.69 -3.47 4.54
C PRO A 94 -1.33 -3.48 3.06
N ILE A 95 -0.15 -4.01 2.74
CA ILE A 95 0.21 -4.50 1.42
C ILE A 95 0.82 -5.88 1.65
N ILE A 96 0.15 -6.93 1.18
CA ILE A 96 0.55 -8.32 1.35
C ILE A 96 0.79 -8.91 -0.04
N TYR A 97 1.98 -9.47 -0.23
CA TYR A 97 2.31 -10.29 -1.40
C TYR A 97 2.32 -11.75 -0.95
N PHE A 98 1.52 -12.58 -1.61
CA PHE A 98 1.36 -13.99 -1.26
C PHE A 98 1.47 -14.83 -2.53
N MET A 99 2.37 -15.79 -2.55
CA MET A 99 2.42 -16.82 -3.58
C MET A 99 1.68 -18.06 -3.07
N GLY A 100 0.87 -18.69 -3.91
CA GLY A 100 0.11 -19.88 -3.53
C GLY A 100 1.00 -21.04 -3.05
N ASP A 101 2.20 -21.17 -3.61
CA ASP A 101 3.24 -22.12 -3.18
C ASP A 101 3.91 -21.77 -1.84
N SER A 102 3.53 -20.65 -1.22
CA SER A 102 4.10 -20.13 0.03
C SER A 102 5.61 -19.83 -0.03
N SER A 103 6.17 -19.57 -1.21
CA SER A 103 7.59 -19.20 -1.37
C SER A 103 7.94 -17.81 -0.79
N LEU A 104 6.94 -16.93 -0.62
CA LEU A 104 7.09 -15.59 -0.07
C LEU A 104 6.76 -15.55 1.44
N VAL A 105 7.60 -16.16 2.29
CA VAL A 105 7.48 -16.00 3.76
C VAL A 105 8.53 -15.01 4.25
N SER A 106 8.12 -13.74 4.40
CA SER A 106 8.92 -12.77 5.14
C SER A 106 8.05 -11.64 5.68
N SER A 107 8.37 -11.15 6.88
CA SER A 107 7.88 -9.85 7.33
C SER A 107 8.93 -8.79 6.94
N ASN A 108 8.47 -7.73 6.28
CA ASN A 108 9.35 -6.63 5.87
C ASN A 108 8.81 -5.32 6.44
N LYS A 109 9.65 -4.60 7.20
CA LYS A 109 9.33 -3.29 7.78
C LYS A 109 9.77 -2.12 6.90
N THR A 110 10.10 -2.40 5.64
CA THR A 110 10.49 -1.42 4.63
C THR A 110 9.38 -0.39 4.42
N VAL A 111 9.77 0.88 4.34
CA VAL A 111 8.87 1.95 3.91
C VAL A 111 8.39 1.67 2.48
N THR A 112 7.07 1.49 2.34
CA THR A 112 6.37 1.13 1.11
C THR A 112 5.05 1.91 0.99
N GLN A 113 4.49 1.97 -0.22
CA GLN A 113 3.28 2.72 -0.59
C GLN A 113 2.57 2.05 -1.77
N GLN A 114 1.34 2.44 -2.09
CA GLN A 114 0.56 1.78 -3.16
C GLN A 114 1.20 1.86 -4.55
N ILE A 115 1.87 2.97 -4.89
CA ILE A 115 2.54 3.11 -6.20
C ILE A 115 3.76 2.18 -6.36
N ASP A 116 4.20 1.54 -5.27
CA ASP A 116 5.27 0.55 -5.25
C ASP A 116 4.77 -0.86 -5.61
N ILE A 117 3.45 -1.08 -5.68
CA ILE A 117 2.85 -2.40 -5.96
C ILE A 117 3.25 -2.90 -7.35
N MET A 118 2.99 -2.11 -8.39
CA MET A 118 3.31 -2.50 -9.77
C MET A 118 4.80 -2.83 -9.95
N PRO A 119 5.77 -1.95 -9.60
CA PRO A 119 7.20 -2.29 -9.77
C PRO A 119 7.62 -3.50 -8.92
N THR A 120 7.01 -3.72 -7.75
CA THR A 120 7.29 -4.92 -6.94
C THR A 120 6.79 -6.20 -7.62
N ILE A 121 5.58 -6.19 -8.19
CA ILE A 121 5.05 -7.32 -8.97
C ILE A 121 5.98 -7.63 -10.15
N LEU A 122 6.41 -6.61 -10.90
CA LEU A 122 7.30 -6.79 -12.04
C LEU A 122 8.65 -7.40 -11.63
N ASP A 123 9.22 -6.98 -10.51
CA ASP A 123 10.44 -7.58 -9.96
C ASP A 123 10.22 -9.05 -9.54
N LEU A 124 9.11 -9.36 -8.85
CA LEU A 124 8.77 -10.73 -8.45
C LEU A 124 8.63 -11.67 -9.66
N LEU A 125 8.02 -11.16 -10.74
CA LEU A 125 7.86 -11.87 -12.02
C LEU A 125 9.15 -11.90 -12.86
N LYS A 126 10.25 -11.30 -12.38
CA LYS A 126 11.53 -11.17 -13.11
C LYS A 126 11.36 -10.50 -14.48
N TYR A 127 10.43 -9.55 -14.58
CA TYR A 127 10.21 -8.78 -15.79
C TYR A 127 11.46 -7.95 -16.12
N ASN A 128 12.01 -8.13 -17.33
CA ASN A 128 13.31 -7.60 -17.72
C ASN A 128 13.26 -6.54 -18.83
N LYS A 129 12.07 -6.01 -19.14
CA LYS A 129 11.91 -4.92 -20.10
C LYS A 129 11.70 -3.60 -19.37
N ASP A 130 11.92 -2.52 -20.09
CA ASP A 130 11.69 -1.18 -19.56
C ASP A 130 10.21 -0.95 -19.25
N PHE A 131 9.93 -0.40 -18.07
CA PHE A 131 8.60 0.06 -17.67
C PHE A 131 8.69 1.42 -16.99
N PHE A 132 7.59 2.18 -17.04
CA PHE A 132 7.48 3.45 -16.35
C PHE A 132 6.82 3.25 -14.99
N SER A 133 7.39 3.84 -13.93
CA SER A 133 6.74 3.93 -12.63
C SER A 133 7.18 5.19 -11.89
N PHE A 134 6.26 5.77 -11.11
CA PHE A 134 6.64 6.76 -10.09
C PHE A 134 7.10 6.12 -8.79
N GLY A 135 6.61 4.90 -8.51
CA GLY A 135 7.00 4.14 -7.35
C GLY A 135 8.29 3.37 -7.60
N LYS A 136 8.60 2.50 -6.66
CA LYS A 136 9.78 1.66 -6.68
C LYS A 136 9.46 0.29 -6.10
N SER A 137 10.22 -0.72 -6.48
CA SER A 137 10.07 -2.04 -5.89
C SER A 137 10.46 -2.06 -4.41
N ILE A 138 9.83 -2.92 -3.60
CA ILE A 138 10.24 -3.16 -2.21
C ILE A 138 11.66 -3.74 -2.11
N PHE A 139 12.20 -4.32 -3.19
CA PHE A 139 13.56 -4.84 -3.26
C PHE A 139 14.62 -3.78 -3.61
N SER A 140 14.19 -2.53 -3.84
CA SER A 140 15.12 -1.43 -4.12
C SER A 140 16.04 -1.14 -2.92
N LYS A 141 17.20 -0.54 -3.18
CA LYS A 141 18.14 -0.13 -2.12
C LYS A 141 17.70 1.08 -1.29
N LYS A 142 16.72 1.85 -1.75
CA LYS A 142 16.31 3.12 -1.12
C LYS A 142 14.82 3.10 -0.84
N ASN A 143 14.46 3.09 0.43
CA ASN A 143 13.06 3.02 0.83
C ASN A 143 12.50 4.39 1.16
N TRP A 144 11.34 4.65 0.56
CA TRP A 144 10.67 5.91 0.74
C TRP A 144 9.18 5.79 0.41
N ALA A 145 8.39 6.64 1.02
CA ALA A 145 7.00 6.89 0.68
C ALA A 145 6.75 8.39 0.61
N ILE A 146 5.85 8.82 -0.26
CA ILE A 146 5.51 10.22 -0.43
C ILE A 146 4.00 10.41 -0.44
N SER A 147 3.52 11.45 0.23
CA SER A 147 2.14 11.90 0.13
C SER A 147 2.07 13.41 0.04
N TYR A 148 0.97 13.90 -0.55
CA TYR A 148 0.69 15.33 -0.67
C TYR A 148 -0.76 15.58 -0.24
N LEU A 149 -0.94 16.36 0.83
CA LEU A 149 -2.26 16.68 1.35
C LEU A 149 -2.27 18.09 1.95
N ASN A 150 -3.34 18.85 1.69
CA ASN A 150 -3.55 20.19 2.27
C ASN A 150 -2.33 21.11 2.08
N ASN A 151 -1.74 21.10 0.87
CA ASN A 151 -0.55 21.87 0.50
C ASN A 151 0.71 21.56 1.33
N GLU A 152 0.79 20.36 1.89
CA GLU A 152 1.95 19.83 2.59
C GLU A 152 2.34 18.48 2.00
N TYR A 153 3.61 18.33 1.64
CA TYR A 153 4.19 17.04 1.34
C TYR A 153 4.72 16.39 2.62
N LEU A 154 4.56 15.07 2.70
CA LEU A 154 5.23 14.20 3.65
C LEU A 154 6.09 13.22 2.85
N PHE A 155 7.39 13.19 3.14
CA PHE A 155 8.35 12.25 2.60
C PHE A 155 8.92 11.42 3.73
N ILE A 156 8.73 10.11 3.66
CA ILE A 156 9.12 9.15 4.68
C ILE A 156 10.29 8.36 4.12
N THR A 157 11.33 8.14 4.92
CA THR A 157 12.43 7.21 4.63
C THR A 157 12.59 6.24 5.81
N ASP A 158 13.47 5.25 5.68
CA ASP A 158 13.79 4.34 6.80
C ASP A 158 14.34 5.06 8.04
N SER A 159 14.78 6.31 7.91
CA SER A 159 15.43 7.06 9.00
C SER A 159 14.81 8.41 9.35
N SER A 160 13.79 8.86 8.59
CA SER A 160 13.27 10.22 8.76
C SER A 160 11.86 10.43 8.25
N PHE A 161 11.21 11.46 8.80
CA PHE A 161 9.92 11.99 8.35
C PHE A 161 10.11 13.47 7.98
N ILE A 162 10.18 13.75 6.67
CA ILE A 162 10.40 15.10 6.13
C ILE A 162 9.06 15.72 5.71
N PHE A 163 8.70 16.82 6.36
CA PHE A 163 7.52 17.61 6.03
C PHE A 163 7.93 18.84 5.23
N ASN A 164 7.24 19.10 4.12
CA ASN A 164 7.47 20.26 3.29
C ASN A 164 6.17 21.04 3.02
N LYS A 165 6.19 22.33 3.38
CA LYS A 165 5.12 23.28 3.08
C LYS A 165 5.74 24.51 2.43
N LYS A 166 5.40 24.79 1.17
CA LYS A 166 6.11 25.77 0.32
C LYS A 166 7.61 25.43 0.26
N GLU A 167 8.50 26.37 0.62
CA GLU A 167 9.96 26.15 0.66
C GLU A 167 10.50 25.76 2.05
N ASN A 168 9.63 25.55 3.04
CA ASN A 168 10.07 25.15 4.37
C ASN A 168 10.14 23.62 4.47
N TYR A 169 11.28 23.10 4.91
CA TYR A 169 11.52 21.67 5.13
C TYR A 169 11.86 21.41 6.59
N ASN A 170 11.20 20.45 7.21
CA ASN A 170 11.49 20.01 8.59
C ASN A 170 11.54 18.48 8.62
N SER A 171 12.56 17.92 9.27
CA SER A 171 12.72 16.47 9.43
C SER A 171 12.60 16.07 10.90
N PHE A 172 12.02 14.91 11.13
CA PHE A 172 11.85 14.31 12.47
C PHE A 172 12.30 12.86 12.47
N SER A 173 12.74 12.35 13.64
CA SER A 173 13.10 10.94 13.82
C SER A 173 11.87 10.04 14.00
N ASP A 174 10.71 10.62 14.31
CA ASP A 174 9.47 9.89 14.58
C ASP A 174 8.22 10.50 13.90
N ALA A 175 7.21 9.65 13.69
CA ALA A 175 5.95 10.02 13.05
C ALA A 175 5.12 11.07 13.83
N ASN A 176 5.33 11.19 15.15
CA ASN A 176 4.61 12.14 16.00
C ASN A 176 5.34 13.49 16.12
N LYS A 177 6.46 13.68 15.40
CA LYS A 177 7.24 14.93 15.38
C LYS A 177 7.79 15.34 16.76
N LYS A 178 8.14 14.38 17.61
CA LYS A 178 8.67 14.65 18.96
C LYS A 178 10.09 15.19 18.92
N GLU A 179 10.92 14.65 18.04
CA GLU A 179 12.33 15.04 17.93
C GLU A 179 12.66 15.51 16.50
N LYS A 180 13.10 16.77 16.39
CA LYS A 180 13.55 17.36 15.13
C LYS A 180 15.01 16.96 14.86
N ILE A 181 15.28 16.48 13.65
CA ILE A 181 16.62 16.07 13.22
C ILE A 181 17.11 16.91 12.04
N LYS A 182 18.43 16.92 11.82
CA LYS A 182 19.02 17.54 10.63
C LYS A 182 18.64 16.74 9.39
N ILE A 183 18.12 17.43 8.37
CA ILE A 183 17.79 16.82 7.08
C ILE A 183 19.08 16.33 6.41
N LYS A 184 19.12 15.05 6.02
CA LYS A 184 20.24 14.51 5.22
C LYS A 184 20.14 15.05 3.79
N LYS A 185 21.26 15.50 3.24
CA LYS A 185 21.34 16.10 1.90
C LYS A 185 20.81 15.16 0.81
N GLU A 186 21.13 13.87 0.92
CA GLU A 186 20.71 12.85 -0.03
C GLU A 186 19.19 12.64 -0.04
N GLU A 187 18.55 12.58 1.13
CA GLU A 187 17.09 12.45 1.26
C GLU A 187 16.37 13.68 0.72
N LEU A 188 16.88 14.89 1.02
CA LEU A 188 16.33 16.13 0.48
C LEU A 188 16.44 16.20 -1.04
N ASN A 189 17.57 15.79 -1.61
CA ASN A 189 17.78 15.78 -3.04
C ASN A 189 16.84 14.78 -3.72
N LEU A 190 16.70 13.57 -3.17
CA LEU A 190 15.76 12.56 -3.67
C LEU A 190 14.32 13.09 -3.62
N PHE A 191 13.91 13.67 -2.50
CA PHE A 191 12.58 14.23 -2.34
C PHE A 191 12.28 15.33 -3.36
N LYS A 192 13.21 16.26 -3.58
CA LYS A 192 13.08 17.31 -4.60
C LYS A 192 13.03 16.73 -6.01
N ALA A 193 13.87 15.73 -6.31
CA ALA A 193 13.89 15.07 -7.61
C ALA A 193 12.56 14.36 -7.91
N ILE A 194 11.99 13.63 -6.94
CA ILE A 194 10.68 12.96 -7.08
C ILE A 194 9.59 13.99 -7.35
N LYS A 195 9.51 15.06 -6.55
CA LYS A 195 8.54 16.14 -6.74
C LYS A 195 8.66 16.78 -8.13
N GLN A 196 9.89 17.11 -8.53
CA GLN A 196 10.16 17.73 -9.83
C GLN A 196 9.79 16.80 -10.98
N ASN A 197 10.17 15.51 -10.89
CA ASN A 197 9.88 14.52 -11.92
C ASN A 197 8.38 14.30 -12.07
N TYR A 198 7.66 14.08 -10.96
CA TYR A 198 6.21 13.91 -10.95
C TYR A 198 5.51 15.13 -11.57
N ASN A 199 5.79 16.35 -11.07
CA ASN A 199 5.13 17.55 -11.56
C ASN A 199 5.45 17.81 -13.05
N ASN A 200 6.72 17.69 -13.47
CA ASN A 200 7.10 17.90 -14.85
C ASN A 200 6.43 16.87 -15.78
N ARG A 201 6.38 15.59 -15.40
CA ARG A 201 5.74 14.56 -16.21
C ARG A 201 4.23 14.75 -16.30
N MET A 202 3.58 15.08 -15.19
CA MET A 202 2.14 15.35 -15.16
C MET A 202 1.77 16.57 -16.00
N ILE A 203 2.51 17.68 -15.87
CA ILE A 203 2.28 18.91 -16.65
C ILE A 203 2.44 18.66 -18.16
N ASN A 204 3.43 17.85 -18.55
CA ASN A 204 3.75 17.60 -19.96
C ASN A 204 3.12 16.31 -20.51
N ASN A 205 2.27 15.61 -19.75
CA ASN A 205 1.67 14.33 -20.10
C ASN A 205 2.70 13.25 -20.55
N LYS A 206 3.85 13.18 -19.87
CA LYS A 206 4.97 12.26 -20.17
C LYS A 206 5.00 11.07 -19.21
N MET A 207 4.07 10.14 -19.42
CA MET A 207 3.79 9.00 -18.52
C MET A 207 4.23 7.64 -19.07
N THR A 208 5.09 7.66 -20.09
CA THR A 208 5.69 6.48 -20.69
C THR A 208 7.21 6.58 -20.57
N ASN A 209 7.89 5.45 -20.77
CA ASN A 209 9.30 5.48 -21.10
C ASN A 209 9.42 6.09 -22.49
N GLU A 210 10.10 7.22 -22.58
CA GLU A 210 10.53 7.75 -23.88
C GLU A 210 11.63 6.80 -24.36
N ASN A 211 11.39 6.11 -25.47
CA ASN A 211 12.44 5.44 -26.24
C ASN A 211 13.38 6.49 -26.85
#